data_AF-A0A0J7K4Q7-F1
#
_entry.id   AF-A0A0J7K4Q7-F1
#
_cell.length_a   1.000
_cell.length_b   1.000
_cell.length_c   1.000
_cell.angle_alpha   90.00
_cell.angle_beta   90.00
_cell.angle_gamma   90.00
#
_symmetry.space_group_name_H-M   'P 1'
#
loop_
_entity.id
_entity.type
_entity.pdbx_description
1 polymer ?
#
loop_
_entity_poly.entity_id
_entity_poly.type
_entity_poly.pdbx_seq_one_letter_code
_entity_poly.pdbx_strand_id
1 'polypeptide(L)'
;MDFILSSVLSCEDKRFEPVCKNLLPGIHLLRKPITVLSPKLGMFMTEVPYINQSHSMFVLFPAVQSDQDRYKWEIDHQSISGLIEKLTTEEGTDELRKVLDFSPQPPIENLILPDSFNLEYDLSIDELLQDLGIQQLLEPDHSSLSNFSDDDLHLGGAMYRAYVRVHSTHVTAGAINIFFTKNEGSFKSIEETNYSQYKQSFVWLIYDRLCHTILFIGVINKNLPQVSSSEQTASSSNTVELKQ
;
A
#
# COMPACT_ATOMS: atom_id res chain seq x y z
N MET A 1 -11.52 14.46 23.47
CA MET A 1 -10.78 13.80 22.38
C MET A 1 -10.33 14.92 21.47
N ASP A 2 -9.10 15.37 21.68
CA ASP A 2 -8.57 16.55 20.99
C ASP A 2 -7.63 16.04 19.89
N PHE A 3 -8.07 16.19 18.64
CA PHE A 3 -7.31 15.78 17.46
C PHE A 3 -6.41 16.95 17.05
N ILE A 4 -5.12 16.68 16.85
CA ILE A 4 -4.19 17.72 16.40
C ILE A 4 -4.28 17.89 14.89
N LEU A 5 -4.39 16.78 14.16
CA LEU A 5 -4.40 16.80 12.71
C LEU A 5 -5.02 15.51 12.16
N SER A 6 -5.88 15.66 11.15
CA SER A 6 -6.27 14.55 10.29
C SER A 6 -6.02 14.93 8.84
N SER A 7 -5.30 14.08 8.11
CA SER A 7 -5.14 14.20 6.66
C SER A 7 -5.91 13.07 5.98
N VAL A 8 -6.73 13.43 5.00
CA VAL A 8 -7.49 12.49 4.18
C VAL A 8 -6.97 12.58 2.76
N LEU A 9 -6.44 11.47 2.25
CA LEU A 9 -6.14 11.32 0.82
C LEU A 9 -7.22 10.43 0.22
N SER A 10 -7.92 10.90 -0.81
CA SER A 10 -8.89 10.09 -1.54
C SER A 10 -8.61 10.13 -3.04
N CYS A 11 -8.52 8.96 -3.63
CA CYS A 11 -8.46 8.74 -5.07
C CYS A 11 -9.69 7.94 -5.47
N GLU A 12 -10.65 8.60 -6.10
CA GLU A 12 -11.85 7.96 -6.66
C GLU A 12 -11.80 8.10 -8.18
N ASP A 13 -11.51 7.01 -8.89
CA ASP A 13 -11.63 6.99 -10.35
C ASP A 13 -12.65 5.94 -10.78
N LYS A 14 -13.73 6.42 -11.39
CA LYS A 14 -14.97 5.67 -11.65
C LYS A 14 -14.90 4.77 -12.89
N ARG A 15 -13.79 4.75 -13.63
CA ARG A 15 -13.70 4.03 -14.91
C ARG A 15 -12.31 3.48 -15.22
N PHE A 16 -12.24 2.17 -15.37
CA PHE A 16 -11.31 1.45 -16.24
C PHE A 16 -12.12 0.93 -17.42
N GLU A 17 -11.52 0.99 -18.61
CA GLU A 17 -11.95 0.12 -19.69
C GLU A 17 -10.91 -0.99 -19.88
N PRO A 18 -11.15 -2.20 -19.38
CA PRO A 18 -10.37 -3.36 -19.81
C PRO A 18 -10.83 -3.70 -21.23
N VAL A 19 -10.25 -3.05 -22.24
CA VAL A 19 -10.60 -3.34 -23.64
C VAL A 19 -9.97 -4.65 -24.06
N CYS A 20 -10.71 -5.73 -23.84
CA CYS A 20 -10.67 -6.94 -24.63
C CYS A 20 -12.10 -7.46 -24.80
N LYS A 21 -12.86 -6.82 -25.71
CA LYS A 21 -13.67 -7.47 -26.77
C LYS A 21 -14.63 -6.45 -27.40
N ASN A 22 -14.43 -6.23 -28.70
CA ASN A 22 -15.39 -5.71 -29.68
C ASN A 22 -16.08 -4.38 -29.34
N LEU A 23 -15.49 -3.23 -29.69
CA LEU A 23 -16.27 -1.99 -29.78
C LEU A 23 -15.90 -1.08 -30.96
N LEU A 24 -16.99 -0.50 -31.46
CA LEU A 24 -17.23 0.44 -32.55
C LEU A 24 -16.40 1.74 -32.48
N PRO A 25 -16.32 2.51 -33.59
CA PRO A 25 -15.51 3.72 -33.67
C PRO A 25 -16.14 4.85 -32.86
N GLY A 26 -15.42 5.42 -31.89
CA GLY A 26 -15.87 6.69 -31.30
C GLY A 26 -15.29 7.15 -29.96
N ILE A 27 -14.58 6.32 -29.20
CA ILE A 27 -13.93 6.77 -27.95
C ILE A 27 -12.48 6.27 -27.95
N HIS A 28 -11.55 7.21 -28.16
CA HIS A 28 -10.12 6.92 -28.19
C HIS A 28 -9.59 6.71 -26.75
N LEU A 29 -9.20 5.48 -26.42
CA LEU A 29 -8.16 5.25 -25.40
C LEU A 29 -6.85 5.85 -25.91
N LEU A 30 -6.23 6.76 -25.15
CA LEU A 30 -4.91 7.31 -25.48
C LEU A 30 -3.75 6.42 -24.98
N ARG A 31 -3.92 5.65 -23.89
CA ARG A 31 -2.99 4.60 -23.47
C ARG A 31 -3.74 3.33 -23.08
N LYS A 32 -3.23 2.19 -23.53
CA LYS A 32 -3.71 0.85 -23.16
C LYS A 32 -2.89 0.32 -21.98
N PRO A 33 -3.45 -0.57 -21.16
CA PRO A 33 -2.66 -1.31 -20.18
C PRO A 33 -1.47 -1.99 -20.87
N ILE A 34 -0.30 -1.94 -20.24
CA ILE A 34 0.92 -2.57 -20.74
C ILE A 34 1.57 -3.38 -19.63
N THR A 35 2.15 -4.52 -19.99
CA THR A 35 3.03 -5.27 -19.11
C THR A 35 4.44 -5.23 -19.68
N VAL A 36 5.43 -4.96 -18.83
CA VAL A 36 6.84 -5.00 -19.17
C VAL A 36 7.60 -5.88 -18.19
N LEU A 37 8.66 -6.52 -18.66
CA LEU A 37 9.60 -7.21 -17.80
C LEU A 37 10.65 -6.20 -17.32
N SER A 38 10.98 -6.24 -16.03
CA SER A 38 12.18 -5.60 -15.49
C SER A 38 13.12 -6.70 -14.98
N PRO A 39 14.10 -7.15 -15.79
CA PRO A 39 15.04 -8.19 -15.39
C PRO A 39 15.90 -7.77 -14.19
N LYS A 40 16.27 -6.49 -14.11
CA LYS A 40 17.07 -5.94 -13.01
C LYS A 40 16.35 -6.07 -11.67
N LEU A 41 15.08 -5.70 -11.64
CA LEU A 41 14.25 -5.83 -10.43
C LEU A 41 13.71 -7.25 -10.25
N GLY A 42 13.76 -8.10 -11.28
CA GLY A 42 13.17 -9.42 -11.28
C GLY A 42 11.66 -9.34 -11.09
N MET A 43 10.98 -8.54 -11.91
CA MET A 43 9.53 -8.36 -11.84
C MET A 43 8.89 -8.19 -13.21
N PHE A 44 7.64 -8.64 -13.35
CA PHE A 44 6.73 -8.12 -14.37
C PHE A 44 6.00 -6.92 -13.78
N MET A 45 6.07 -5.78 -14.47
CA MET A 45 5.32 -4.59 -14.11
C MET A 45 4.18 -4.38 -15.11
N THR A 46 2.96 -4.31 -14.60
CA THR A 46 1.81 -3.90 -15.38
C THR A 46 1.39 -2.49 -15.01
N GLU A 47 1.32 -1.60 -15.99
CA GLU A 47 0.69 -0.29 -15.86
C GLU A 47 -0.77 -0.37 -16.32
N VAL A 48 -1.68 0.08 -15.46
CA VAL A 48 -3.10 0.28 -15.76
C VAL A 48 -3.40 1.79 -15.64
N PRO A 49 -3.43 2.52 -16.77
CA PRO A 49 -3.67 3.97 -16.75
C PRO A 49 -5.12 4.30 -16.40
N TYR A 50 -5.34 5.37 -15.63
CA TYR A 50 -6.67 5.90 -15.35
C TYR A 50 -7.12 6.93 -16.40
N ILE A 51 -8.44 7.18 -16.51
CA ILE A 51 -9.01 8.05 -17.56
C ILE A 51 -8.49 9.49 -17.46
N ASN A 52 -8.14 9.96 -16.26
CA ASN A 52 -7.65 11.31 -16.03
C ASN A 52 -6.16 11.54 -16.34
N GLN A 53 -5.45 10.57 -16.95
CA GLN A 53 -4.07 10.64 -17.48
C GLN A 53 -2.93 11.00 -16.50
N SER A 54 -3.21 11.63 -15.35
CA SER A 54 -2.19 11.94 -14.35
C SER A 54 -1.92 10.75 -13.44
N HIS A 55 -2.84 9.79 -13.32
CA HIS A 55 -2.70 8.68 -12.40
C HIS A 55 -2.67 7.34 -13.13
N SER A 56 -1.81 6.44 -12.65
CA SER A 56 -1.78 5.04 -13.08
C SER A 56 -1.69 4.12 -11.87
N MET A 57 -2.36 2.97 -11.95
CA MET A 57 -2.05 1.85 -11.08
C MET A 57 -0.89 1.07 -11.68
N PHE A 58 0.12 0.75 -10.89
CA PHE A 58 1.12 -0.25 -11.27
C PHE A 58 1.01 -1.47 -10.39
N VAL A 59 1.25 -2.63 -10.99
CA VAL A 59 1.23 -3.93 -10.32
C VAL A 59 2.53 -4.65 -10.65
N LEU A 60 3.28 -5.01 -9.61
CA LEU A 60 4.60 -5.60 -9.68
C LEU A 60 4.50 -7.05 -9.23
N PHE A 61 4.54 -7.96 -10.20
CA PHE A 61 4.58 -9.39 -9.94
C PHE A 61 6.05 -9.83 -9.87
N PRO A 62 6.47 -10.55 -8.81
CA PRO A 62 7.82 -11.08 -8.76
C PRO A 62 8.04 -12.04 -9.94
N ALA A 63 9.22 -11.99 -10.54
CA ALA A 63 9.56 -12.77 -11.72
C ALA A 63 10.87 -13.53 -11.51
N VAL A 64 10.88 -14.78 -11.95
CA VAL A 64 12.03 -15.68 -11.91
C VAL A 64 12.35 -16.15 -13.32
N GLN A 65 13.64 -16.31 -13.60
CA GLN A 65 14.12 -16.85 -14.87
C GLN A 65 13.93 -18.37 -14.89
N SER A 66 13.46 -18.92 -16.00
CA SER A 66 13.26 -20.36 -16.13
C SER A 66 14.60 -21.11 -16.17
N ASP A 67 14.71 -22.20 -15.41
CA ASP A 67 15.89 -23.08 -15.44
C ASP A 67 16.09 -23.75 -16.82
N GLN A 68 15.01 -23.94 -17.56
CA GLN A 68 15.01 -24.62 -18.86
C GLN A 68 15.35 -23.68 -20.02
N ASP A 69 15.03 -22.38 -19.88
CA ASP A 69 15.24 -21.38 -20.91
C ASP A 69 15.63 -20.04 -20.28
N ARG A 70 16.89 -19.66 -20.48
CA ARG A 70 17.45 -18.39 -19.98
C ARG A 70 16.81 -17.15 -20.61
N TYR A 71 16.04 -17.28 -21.68
CA TYR A 71 15.30 -16.15 -22.26
C TYR A 71 13.85 -16.08 -21.76
N LYS A 72 13.40 -17.08 -21.00
CA LYS A 72 12.04 -17.16 -20.48
C LYS A 72 11.98 -16.73 -19.02
N TRP A 73 11.01 -15.88 -18.73
CA TRP A 73 10.68 -15.43 -17.38
C TRP A 73 9.26 -15.87 -17.03
N GLU A 74 9.06 -16.23 -15.78
CA GLU A 74 7.78 -16.68 -15.23
C GLU A 74 7.48 -15.93 -13.92
N ILE A 75 6.20 -15.83 -13.56
CA ILE A 75 5.83 -15.23 -12.27
C ILE A 75 6.31 -16.14 -11.16
N ASP A 76 7.06 -15.59 -10.21
CA ASP A 76 7.44 -16.31 -9.00
C ASP A 76 6.23 -16.46 -8.09
N HIS A 77 5.77 -17.70 -7.94
CA HIS A 77 4.65 -18.04 -7.09
C HIS A 77 5.06 -18.39 -5.66
N GLN A 78 6.34 -18.45 -5.34
CA GLN A 78 6.83 -18.95 -4.05
C GLN A 78 6.96 -17.83 -3.02
N SER A 79 7.61 -16.71 -3.35
CA SER A 79 7.75 -15.60 -2.39
C SER A 79 7.84 -14.23 -3.07
N ILE A 80 7.20 -13.25 -2.43
CA ILE A 80 7.34 -11.84 -2.79
C ILE A 80 8.50 -11.15 -2.04
N SER A 81 9.08 -11.80 -1.03
CA SER A 81 10.12 -11.21 -0.17
C SER A 81 11.34 -10.74 -0.98
N GLY A 82 11.82 -11.55 -1.93
CA GLY A 82 12.97 -11.19 -2.75
C GLY A 82 12.72 -9.96 -3.64
N LEU A 83 11.47 -9.71 -4.04
CA LEU A 83 11.11 -8.47 -4.72
C LEU A 83 11.11 -7.29 -3.74
N ILE A 84 10.48 -7.45 -2.57
CA ILE A 84 10.42 -6.40 -1.53
C ILE A 84 11.83 -5.99 -1.10
N GLU A 85 12.69 -6.96 -0.77
CA GLU A 85 14.08 -6.73 -0.37
C GLU A 85 14.82 -5.89 -1.42
N LYS A 86 14.71 -6.24 -2.71
CA LYS A 86 15.30 -5.45 -3.80
C LYS A 86 14.73 -4.03 -3.83
N LEU A 87 13.41 -3.86 -3.75
CA LEU A 87 12.76 -2.56 -3.79
C LEU A 87 13.13 -1.67 -2.59
N THR A 88 13.52 -2.25 -1.45
CA THR A 88 13.98 -1.49 -0.27
C THR A 88 15.43 -1.01 -0.35
N THR A 89 16.19 -1.43 -1.37
CA THR A 89 17.55 -0.91 -1.62
C THR A 89 17.51 0.43 -2.36
N GLU A 90 18.56 1.23 -2.22
CA GLU A 90 18.74 2.48 -2.99
C GLU A 90 18.73 2.21 -4.51
N GLU A 91 19.52 1.23 -4.96
CA GLU A 91 19.58 0.83 -6.36
C GLU A 91 18.20 0.37 -6.87
N GLY A 92 17.50 -0.47 -6.10
CA GLY A 92 16.18 -0.96 -6.48
C GLY A 92 15.12 0.14 -6.51
N THR A 93 15.16 1.09 -5.59
CA THR A 93 14.28 2.27 -5.58
C THR A 93 14.53 3.16 -6.80
N ASP A 94 15.80 3.40 -7.14
CA ASP A 94 16.16 4.21 -8.30
C ASP A 94 15.79 3.53 -9.62
N GLU A 95 15.99 2.22 -9.74
CA GLU A 95 15.52 1.47 -10.90
C GLU A 95 13.99 1.42 -10.97
N LEU A 96 13.28 1.32 -9.83
CA LEU A 96 11.82 1.41 -9.80
C LEU A 96 11.34 2.76 -10.35
N ARG A 97 11.90 3.88 -9.85
CA ARG A 97 11.54 5.22 -10.34
C ARG A 97 11.73 5.36 -11.84
N LYS A 98 12.88 4.91 -12.36
CA LYS A 98 13.15 4.91 -13.81
C LYS A 98 12.04 4.21 -14.56
N VAL A 99 11.66 3.02 -14.11
CA VAL A 99 10.66 2.16 -14.76
C VAL A 99 9.24 2.74 -14.65
N LEU A 100 8.87 3.40 -13.56
CA LEU A 100 7.58 4.08 -13.39
C LEU A 100 7.44 5.30 -14.31
N ASP A 101 8.50 6.11 -14.42
CA ASP A 101 8.51 7.34 -15.21
C ASP A 101 8.60 7.04 -16.71
N PHE A 102 9.51 6.13 -17.04
CA PHE A 102 9.83 5.72 -18.39
C PHE A 102 9.87 4.21 -18.42
N SER A 103 9.05 3.58 -19.26
CA SER A 103 9.24 2.16 -19.52
C SER A 103 10.24 2.01 -20.67
N PRO A 104 11.53 1.71 -20.42
CA PRO A 104 12.51 1.60 -21.50
C PRO A 104 12.35 0.30 -22.31
N GLN A 105 11.50 -0.61 -21.86
CA GLN A 105 11.35 -1.94 -22.44
C GLN A 105 10.09 -2.07 -23.30
N PRO A 106 10.15 -2.84 -24.39
CA PRO A 106 8.96 -3.15 -25.17
C PRO A 106 7.95 -3.92 -24.31
N PRO A 107 6.63 -3.66 -24.47
CA PRO A 107 5.59 -4.47 -23.85
C PRO A 107 5.72 -5.94 -24.24
N ILE A 108 5.46 -6.83 -23.30
CA ILE A 108 5.27 -8.25 -23.61
C ILE A 108 3.86 -8.46 -24.20
N GLU A 109 3.67 -9.50 -25.01
CA GLU A 109 2.39 -9.77 -25.68
C GLU A 109 1.25 -10.09 -24.69
N ASN A 110 1.58 -10.74 -23.57
CA ASN A 110 0.60 -11.18 -22.59
C ASN A 110 0.43 -10.14 -21.48
N LEU A 111 -0.76 -9.54 -21.42
CA LEU A 111 -1.14 -8.63 -20.34
C LEU A 111 -1.39 -9.41 -19.04
N ILE A 112 -0.71 -9.00 -17.95
CA ILE A 112 -0.84 -9.60 -16.62
C ILE A 112 -1.59 -8.62 -15.72
N LEU A 113 -2.87 -8.88 -15.41
CA LEU A 113 -3.68 -8.02 -14.54
C LEU A 113 -3.90 -8.70 -13.17
N PRO A 114 -4.00 -7.92 -12.09
CA PRO A 114 -4.42 -8.47 -10.80
C PRO A 114 -5.90 -8.87 -10.84
N ASP A 115 -6.27 -9.82 -9.98
CA ASP A 115 -7.68 -10.04 -9.64
C ASP A 115 -8.24 -8.79 -8.94
N SER A 116 -9.58 -8.61 -8.93
CA SER A 116 -10.20 -7.56 -8.12
C SER A 116 -9.94 -7.81 -6.64
N PHE A 117 -9.63 -6.76 -5.89
CA PHE A 117 -9.28 -6.88 -4.48
C PHE A 117 -9.83 -5.73 -3.64
N ASN A 118 -10.03 -6.01 -2.35
CA ASN A 118 -10.47 -5.04 -1.36
C ASN A 118 -9.58 -5.21 -0.13
N LEU A 119 -8.94 -4.12 0.29
CA LEU A 119 -8.03 -4.07 1.44
C LEU A 119 -8.51 -2.95 2.35
N GLU A 120 -8.67 -3.26 3.63
CA GLU A 120 -8.75 -2.26 4.69
C GLU A 120 -7.68 -2.63 5.71
N TYR A 121 -6.88 -1.64 6.12
CA TYR A 121 -5.73 -1.88 6.99
C TYR A 121 -5.56 -0.73 7.98
N ASP A 122 -5.33 -1.10 9.24
CA ASP A 122 -4.90 -0.20 10.30
C ASP A 122 -3.42 -0.42 10.56
N LEU A 123 -2.63 0.65 10.46
CA LEU A 123 -1.24 0.66 10.88
C LEU A 123 -1.14 1.45 12.19
N SER A 124 -0.58 0.80 13.21
CA SER A 124 -0.10 1.49 14.40
C SER A 124 1.08 2.37 13.98
N ILE A 125 0.88 3.69 13.94
CA ILE A 125 1.98 4.60 13.62
C ILE A 125 2.99 4.61 14.77
N ASP A 126 2.57 4.28 15.99
CA ASP A 126 3.46 4.20 17.14
C ASP A 126 4.58 3.17 16.95
N GLU A 127 4.24 1.98 16.44
CA GLU A 127 5.22 0.93 16.09
C GLU A 127 6.16 1.41 14.99
N LEU A 128 5.63 2.10 13.98
CA LEU A 128 6.44 2.67 12.90
C LEU A 128 7.41 3.76 13.41
N LEU A 129 6.95 4.65 14.30
CA LEU A 129 7.79 5.69 14.88
C LEU A 129 8.92 5.08 15.72
N GLN A 130 8.66 3.97 16.41
CA GLN A 130 9.67 3.20 17.11
C GLN A 130 10.70 2.58 16.15
N ASP A 131 10.24 1.92 15.09
CA ASP A 131 11.13 1.31 14.08
C ASP A 131 11.99 2.36 13.34
N LEU A 132 11.46 3.58 13.17
CA LEU A 132 12.18 4.72 12.58
C LEU A 132 13.12 5.43 13.58
N GLY A 133 13.13 5.03 14.85
CA GLY A 133 13.98 5.63 15.89
C GLY A 133 13.55 7.05 16.30
N ILE A 134 12.29 7.41 16.09
CA ILE A 134 11.71 8.73 16.41
C ILE A 134 10.59 8.65 17.44
N GLN A 135 10.59 7.57 18.25
CA GLN A 135 9.62 7.33 19.33
C GLN A 135 9.51 8.48 20.34
N GLN A 136 10.59 9.25 20.54
CA GLN A 136 10.62 10.44 21.41
C GLN A 136 9.52 11.47 21.11
N LEU A 137 8.93 11.46 19.90
CA LEU A 137 7.78 12.30 19.55
C LEU A 137 6.50 11.94 20.34
N LEU A 138 6.42 10.70 20.82
CA LEU A 138 5.31 10.18 21.63
C LEU A 138 5.55 10.32 23.14
N GLU A 139 6.76 10.70 23.53
CA GLU A 139 7.17 10.77 24.93
C GLU A 139 6.89 12.16 25.49
N PRO A 140 6.09 12.29 26.57
CA PRO A 140 5.75 13.59 27.15
C PRO A 140 6.99 14.41 27.54
N ASP A 141 8.01 13.75 28.08
CA ASP A 141 9.21 14.42 28.62
C ASP A 141 10.24 14.79 27.52
N HIS A 142 10.06 14.30 26.29
CA HIS A 142 11.03 14.45 25.21
C HIS A 142 10.47 15.15 23.96
N SER A 143 9.14 15.33 23.87
CA SER A 143 8.48 16.05 22.78
C SER A 143 7.91 17.38 23.28
N SER A 144 8.27 18.47 22.60
CA SER A 144 7.63 19.77 22.82
C SER A 144 6.97 20.23 21.52
N LEU A 145 5.64 20.30 21.52
CA LEU A 145 4.85 20.89 20.45
C LEU A 145 4.48 22.35 20.76
N SER A 146 5.39 23.10 21.40
CA SER A 146 5.19 24.50 21.84
C SER A 146 4.85 25.49 20.71
N ASN A 147 5.10 25.12 19.45
CA ASN A 147 4.66 25.92 18.30
C ASN A 147 3.15 25.79 18.00
N PHE A 148 2.46 24.80 18.59
CA PHE A 148 1.03 24.54 18.39
C PHE A 148 0.16 25.05 19.55
N SER A 149 0.70 25.07 20.77
CA SER A 149 0.01 25.57 21.97
C SER A 149 1.03 26.07 22.99
N ASP A 150 0.59 27.00 23.85
CA ASP A 150 1.34 27.44 25.04
C ASP A 150 1.35 26.36 26.14
N ASP A 151 0.46 25.38 26.04
CA ASP A 151 0.42 24.21 26.92
C ASP A 151 1.49 23.17 26.55
N ASP A 152 1.94 22.39 27.53
CA ASP A 152 2.89 21.30 27.33
C ASP A 152 2.23 20.14 26.55
N LEU A 153 2.35 20.22 25.23
CA LEU A 153 1.70 19.33 24.29
C LEU A 153 2.70 18.31 23.73
N HIS A 154 2.32 17.05 23.81
CA HIS A 154 3.01 15.92 23.19
C HIS A 154 2.05 15.12 22.31
N LEU A 155 2.57 14.24 21.46
CA LEU A 155 1.75 13.24 20.79
C LEU A 155 1.46 12.11 21.78
N GLY A 156 0.19 11.86 22.05
CA GLY A 156 -0.25 10.69 22.82
C GLY A 156 -0.35 9.42 21.97
N GLY A 157 -0.28 9.54 20.65
CA GLY A 157 -0.30 8.41 19.72
C GLY A 157 -0.64 8.84 18.29
N ALA A 158 -0.49 7.93 17.35
CA ALA A 158 -0.91 8.13 15.97
C ALA A 158 -1.46 6.84 15.34
N MET A 159 -2.45 7.01 14.47
CA MET A 159 -3.06 5.91 13.74
C MET A 159 -3.16 6.25 12.25
N TYR A 160 -2.94 5.24 11.41
CA TYR A 160 -3.18 5.32 9.99
C TYR A 160 -4.16 4.24 9.57
N ARG A 161 -5.22 4.63 8.87
CA ARG A 161 -6.14 3.71 8.22
C ARG A 161 -6.10 3.92 6.73
N ALA A 162 -5.94 2.84 5.98
CA ALA A 162 -6.08 2.85 4.53
C ALA A 162 -7.19 1.90 4.08
N TYR A 163 -7.87 2.30 3.03
CA TYR A 163 -8.91 1.54 2.34
C TYR A 163 -8.64 1.56 0.85
N VAL A 164 -8.53 0.40 0.22
CA VAL A 164 -8.32 0.30 -1.23
C VAL A 164 -9.20 -0.80 -1.82
N ARG A 165 -10.00 -0.40 -2.81
CA ARG A 165 -10.87 -1.28 -3.58
C ARG A 165 -10.51 -1.15 -5.05
N VAL A 166 -10.09 -2.27 -5.63
CA VAL A 166 -9.75 -2.41 -7.04
C VAL A 166 -10.75 -3.34 -7.69
N HIS A 167 -11.49 -2.82 -8.66
CA HIS A 167 -12.36 -3.59 -9.54
C HIS A 167 -11.85 -3.56 -10.98
N SER A 168 -12.42 -4.42 -11.83
CA SER A 168 -12.13 -4.41 -13.27
C SER A 168 -12.47 -3.09 -13.97
N THR A 169 -13.34 -2.26 -13.39
CA THR A 169 -13.82 -1.00 -13.97
C THR A 169 -13.65 0.25 -13.10
N HIS A 170 -13.16 0.17 -11.85
CA HIS A 170 -12.82 1.38 -11.09
C HIS A 170 -11.87 1.08 -9.92
N VAL A 171 -11.14 2.09 -9.47
CA VAL A 171 -10.39 2.08 -8.21
C VAL A 171 -10.92 3.14 -7.27
N THR A 172 -11.09 2.74 -6.01
CA THR A 172 -11.37 3.64 -4.91
C THR A 172 -10.30 3.41 -3.85
N ALA A 173 -9.51 4.44 -3.57
CA ALA A 173 -8.52 4.42 -2.52
C ALA A 173 -8.74 5.61 -1.58
N GLY A 174 -8.60 5.36 -0.29
CA GLY A 174 -8.74 6.35 0.77
C GLY A 174 -7.74 6.06 1.87
N ALA A 175 -7.17 7.09 2.46
CA ALA A 175 -6.36 6.96 3.65
C ALA A 175 -6.62 8.11 4.62
N ILE A 176 -6.54 7.81 5.90
CA ILE A 176 -6.69 8.77 7.00
C ILE A 176 -5.52 8.58 7.95
N ASN A 177 -4.78 9.67 8.20
CA ASN A 177 -3.86 9.75 9.33
C ASN A 177 -4.56 10.50 10.46
N ILE A 178 -4.36 10.06 11.70
CA ILE A 178 -4.87 10.72 12.89
C ILE A 178 -3.76 10.79 13.94
N PHE A 179 -3.54 11.99 14.48
CA PHE A 179 -2.63 12.23 15.59
C PHE A 179 -3.41 12.68 16.83
N PHE A 180 -3.11 12.05 17.96
CA PHE A 180 -3.77 12.31 19.24
C PHE A 180 -2.80 13.00 20.21
N THR A 181 -3.32 13.84 21.09
CA THR A 181 -2.58 14.38 22.24
C THR A 181 -2.58 13.44 23.45
N LYS A 182 -3.51 12.48 23.46
CA LYS A 182 -3.69 11.47 24.51
C LYS A 182 -3.97 10.13 23.86
N ASN A 183 -3.49 9.03 24.44
CA ASN A 183 -3.67 7.68 23.90
C ASN A 183 -5.10 7.14 24.11
N GLU A 184 -6.08 7.82 23.52
CA GLU A 184 -7.52 7.53 23.67
C GLU A 184 -8.21 7.29 22.32
N GLY A 185 -7.43 7.31 21.23
CA GLY A 185 -7.88 7.09 19.86
C GLY A 185 -8.01 5.62 19.51
N SER A 186 -9.15 5.22 18.96
CA SER A 186 -9.26 3.95 18.26
C SER A 186 -10.18 4.08 17.06
N PHE A 187 -9.88 3.31 16.02
CA PHE A 187 -10.84 3.08 14.96
C PHE A 187 -11.74 1.89 15.33
N LYS A 188 -12.93 1.84 14.71
CA LYS A 188 -13.75 0.62 14.78
C LYS A 188 -12.99 -0.53 14.13
N SER A 189 -12.94 -1.67 14.82
CA SER A 189 -12.38 -2.90 14.28
C SER A 189 -12.99 -3.21 12.90
N ILE A 190 -12.12 -3.63 12.00
CA ILE A 190 -12.43 -4.00 10.63
C ILE A 190 -12.37 -5.51 10.50
N GLU A 191 -13.17 -6.09 9.62
CA GLU A 191 -13.03 -7.50 9.28
C GLU A 191 -11.67 -7.74 8.62
N GLU A 192 -10.98 -8.80 9.04
CA GLU A 192 -9.70 -9.17 8.47
C GLU A 192 -9.82 -9.44 6.97
N THR A 193 -8.91 -8.85 6.21
CA THR A 193 -8.81 -9.10 4.78
C THR A 193 -8.37 -10.55 4.55
N ASN A 194 -9.18 -11.33 3.85
CA ASN A 194 -8.83 -12.69 3.47
C ASN A 194 -7.88 -12.71 2.26
N TYR A 195 -6.57 -12.83 2.51
CA TYR A 195 -5.55 -12.90 1.45
C TYR A 195 -5.50 -14.24 0.69
N SER A 196 -6.07 -15.32 1.24
CA SER A 196 -6.03 -16.65 0.61
C SER A 196 -6.82 -16.75 -0.70
N GLN A 197 -7.70 -15.79 -0.97
CA GLN A 197 -8.46 -15.73 -2.21
C GLN A 197 -7.63 -15.30 -3.42
N TYR A 198 -6.45 -14.70 -3.21
CA TYR A 198 -5.61 -14.18 -4.29
C TYR A 198 -4.64 -15.26 -4.81
N LYS A 199 -4.63 -15.45 -6.13
CA LYS A 199 -3.80 -16.50 -6.77
C LYS A 199 -2.31 -16.18 -6.78
N GLN A 200 -1.97 -14.89 -6.72
CA GLN A 200 -0.62 -14.38 -6.92
C GLN A 200 -0.29 -13.34 -5.84
N SER A 201 0.95 -13.35 -5.38
CA SER A 201 1.48 -12.27 -4.56
C SER A 201 2.00 -11.17 -5.48
N PHE A 202 1.74 -9.91 -5.15
CA PHE A 202 2.21 -8.76 -5.91
C PHE A 202 2.30 -7.51 -5.04
N VAL A 203 3.18 -6.58 -5.45
CA VAL A 203 3.17 -5.20 -4.95
C VAL A 203 2.25 -4.41 -5.86
N TRP A 204 1.47 -3.49 -5.33
CA TRP A 204 0.68 -2.57 -6.11
C TRP A 204 0.92 -1.14 -5.65
N LEU A 205 0.78 -0.19 -6.56
CA LEU A 205 0.93 1.23 -6.27
C LEU A 205 0.00 2.07 -7.13
N ILE A 206 -0.52 3.16 -6.55
CA ILE A 206 -1.22 4.22 -7.27
C ILE A 206 -0.23 5.38 -7.39
N TYR A 207 0.06 5.78 -8.62
CA TYR A 207 1.14 6.70 -8.94
C TYR A 207 0.61 7.93 -9.68
N ASP A 208 0.93 9.12 -9.17
CA ASP A 208 0.76 10.38 -9.89
C ASP A 208 1.97 10.61 -10.79
N ARG A 209 1.76 10.48 -12.10
CA ARG A 209 2.75 10.66 -13.17
C ARG A 209 3.15 12.11 -13.37
N LEU A 210 2.31 13.08 -12.98
CA LEU A 210 2.65 14.50 -13.13
C LEU A 210 3.55 14.95 -11.99
N CYS A 211 3.22 14.54 -10.77
CA CYS A 211 3.98 14.88 -9.57
C CYS A 211 5.10 13.88 -9.26
N HIS A 212 5.27 12.84 -10.07
CA HIS A 212 6.19 11.74 -9.87
C HIS A 212 6.10 11.10 -8.46
N THR A 213 4.88 10.98 -7.93
CA THR A 213 4.62 10.66 -6.52
C THR A 213 3.79 9.39 -6.37
N ILE A 214 4.22 8.51 -5.47
CA ILE A 214 3.42 7.35 -5.05
C ILE A 214 2.35 7.85 -4.05
N LEU A 215 1.09 7.71 -4.43
CA LEU A 215 -0.06 8.10 -3.61
C LEU A 215 -0.46 6.98 -2.63
N PHE A 216 -0.43 5.74 -3.12
CA PHE A 216 -0.72 4.55 -2.33
C PHE A 216 0.23 3.44 -2.75
N ILE A 217 0.63 2.60 -1.80
CA ILE A 217 1.41 1.39 -2.04
C ILE A 217 0.91 0.30 -1.11
N GLY A 218 0.94 -0.94 -1.57
CA GLY A 218 0.63 -2.08 -0.73
C GLY A 218 1.10 -3.38 -1.32
N VAL A 219 0.95 -4.45 -0.53
CA VAL A 219 1.36 -5.79 -0.89
C VAL A 219 0.18 -6.73 -0.71
N ILE A 220 -0.11 -7.53 -1.73
CA ILE A 220 -0.92 -8.73 -1.58
C ILE A 220 0.06 -9.89 -1.48
N ASN A 221 0.03 -10.59 -0.34
CA ASN A 221 0.85 -11.77 -0.11
C ASN A 221 -0.04 -12.97 0.20
N LYS A 222 -0.12 -13.91 -0.76
CA LYS A 222 -0.96 -15.11 -0.62
C LYS A 222 -0.49 -16.08 0.49
N ASN A 223 0.76 -15.94 0.94
CA ASN A 223 1.37 -16.84 1.92
C ASN A 223 1.27 -16.32 3.36
N LEU A 224 0.68 -15.14 3.60
CA LEU A 224 0.53 -14.63 4.97
C LEU A 224 -0.54 -15.45 5.72
N PRO A 225 -0.24 -15.93 6.95
CA PRO A 225 -1.25 -16.54 7.81
C PRO A 225 -2.34 -15.52 8.15
N GLN A 226 -3.58 -15.99 8.31
CA GLN A 226 -4.64 -15.16 8.89
C GLN A 226 -4.29 -14.89 10.35
N VAL A 227 -4.08 -13.62 10.72
CA VAL A 227 -3.89 -13.25 12.12
C VAL A 227 -5.27 -12.98 12.69
N SER A 228 -5.96 -14.05 13.11
CA SER A 228 -7.25 -13.92 13.79
C SER A 228 -7.10 -13.04 15.03
N SER A 229 -7.75 -11.89 15.00
CA SER A 229 -7.91 -10.92 16.08
C SER A 229 -8.80 -11.50 17.20
N SER A 230 -8.28 -12.50 17.89
CA SER A 230 -8.85 -13.01 19.14
C SER A 230 -7.73 -13.29 20.13
N GLU A 231 -7.13 -12.24 20.70
CA GLU A 231 -6.54 -12.25 22.04
C GLU A 231 -6.04 -10.85 22.45
N GLN A 232 -6.97 -9.95 22.77
CA GLN A 232 -6.75 -8.90 23.77
C GLN A 232 -7.97 -8.83 24.69
N THR A 233 -8.20 -9.90 25.45
CA THR A 233 -8.98 -9.81 26.69
C THR A 233 -8.04 -9.51 27.84
N ALA A 234 -8.13 -8.27 28.31
CA ALA A 234 -7.87 -7.79 29.66
C ALA A 234 -7.23 -8.78 30.65
N SER A 235 -6.01 -8.48 31.07
CA SER A 235 -5.57 -8.78 32.44
C SER A 235 -5.18 -7.48 33.13
N SER A 236 -6.20 -6.71 33.50
CA SER A 236 -6.10 -5.72 34.57
C SER A 236 -6.50 -6.41 35.87
N SER A 237 -5.51 -6.93 36.60
CA SER A 237 -5.68 -7.29 38.02
C SER A 237 -4.92 -6.27 38.87
N ASN A 238 -5.58 -5.13 39.12
CA ASN A 238 -5.24 -4.24 40.22
C ASN A 238 -6.25 -4.51 41.34
N THR A 239 -5.81 -5.19 42.40
CA THR A 239 -6.56 -5.30 43.66
C THR A 239 -5.83 -4.48 44.71
N VAL A 240 -6.43 -3.33 45.05
CA VAL A 240 -6.27 -2.57 46.30
C VAL A 240 -7.71 -2.10 46.57
N GLU A 241 -8.38 -2.41 47.69
CA GLU A 241 -8.12 -2.03 49.08
C GLU A 241 -9.25 -2.69 49.94
N LEU A 242 -9.11 -2.98 51.24
CA LEU A 242 -9.37 -2.03 52.32
C LEU A 242 -9.05 -2.64 53.70
N LYS A 243 -8.43 -1.81 54.54
CA LYS A 243 -8.36 -1.97 55.99
C LYS A 243 -9.75 -1.92 56.63
N GLN A 244 -9.96 -2.77 57.63
CA GLN A 244 -10.57 -2.39 58.91
C GLN A 244 -9.74 -3.00 60.03
#